data_AF-A0A2J8NFT5-F1
#
_entry.id   AF-A0A2J8NFT5-F1
#
_cell.length_a   1.000
_cell.length_b   1.000
_cell.length_c   1.000
_cell.angle_alpha   90.00
_cell.angle_beta   90.00
_cell.angle_gamma   90.00
#
_symmetry.space_group_name_H-M   'P 1'
#
loop_
_entity.id
_entity.type
_entity.pdbx_description
1 polymer ?
#
loop_
_entity_poly.entity_id
_entity_poly.type
_entity_poly.pdbx_seq_one_letter_code
_entity_poly.pdbx_strand_id
1 'polypeptide(L)'
;MAGIFYFALFSCLFGICDAVTGSRVYPANEGPPSAPLNLISNVNETSVNLEWSSPQNTGGRQDISYNVVCKKCGAGDPSKCRPCGSGVHYTPQQNGLKTTKVSITDLLAHTNYTFEIWAVNGVSKYNPNPDQSVSVTVTTNQAAPSSIALVQAKEVTRYSVALAWLEPDRPNGVILE
;
A
#
# COMPACT_ATOMS: atom_id res chain seq x y z
N MET A 1 -21.11 -19.81 -1.08
CA MET A 1 -20.32 -19.07 -0.08
C MET A 1 -21.29 -18.33 0.81
N ALA A 2 -21.35 -18.69 2.09
CA ALA A 2 -22.28 -18.08 3.03
C ALA A 2 -21.82 -16.65 3.35
N GLY A 3 -22.56 -15.64 2.88
CA GLY A 3 -22.39 -14.26 3.30
C GLY A 3 -22.95 -14.12 4.71
N ILE A 4 -22.08 -13.91 5.69
CA ILE A 4 -22.49 -13.55 7.04
C ILE A 4 -22.92 -12.08 6.96
N PHE A 5 -24.22 -11.84 6.79
CA PHE A 5 -24.82 -10.53 6.99
C PHE A 5 -24.81 -10.24 8.49
N TYR A 6 -23.94 -9.33 8.95
CA TYR A 6 -24.08 -8.76 10.28
C TYR A 6 -25.36 -7.92 10.31
N PHE A 7 -26.45 -8.48 10.84
CA PHE A 7 -27.60 -7.69 11.26
C PHE A 7 -27.15 -6.83 12.45
N ALA A 8 -27.09 -5.51 12.27
CA ALA A 8 -27.04 -4.59 13.40
C ALA A 8 -28.42 -4.66 14.09
N LEU A 9 -28.48 -5.26 15.28
CA LEU A 9 -29.68 -5.19 16.10
C LEU A 9 -29.71 -3.79 16.72
N PHE A 10 -30.76 -3.02 16.44
CA PHE A 10 -31.00 -1.75 17.11
C PHE A 10 -31.77 -2.02 18.40
N SER A 11 -31.15 -1.78 19.55
CA SER A 11 -31.85 -1.75 20.83
C SER A 11 -32.29 -0.32 21.11
N CYS A 12 -33.59 -0.05 21.07
CA CYS A 12 -34.13 1.26 21.43
C CYS A 12 -34.66 1.20 22.88
N LEU A 13 -33.97 1.86 23.81
CA LEU A 13 -34.45 2.07 25.19
C LEU A 13 -34.60 3.58 25.40
N PHE A 14 -35.75 4.03 25.93
CA PHE A 14 -36.04 5.45 26.20
C PHE A 14 -35.83 6.40 24.99
N GLY A 15 -36.10 5.95 23.76
CA GLY A 15 -36.04 6.80 22.56
C GLY A 15 -34.63 7.03 22.00
N ILE A 16 -33.61 6.37 22.55
CA ILE A 16 -32.26 6.30 21.97
C ILE A 16 -32.09 4.92 21.38
N CYS A 17 -31.78 4.83 20.08
CA CYS A 17 -31.50 3.57 19.41
C CYS A 17 -29.99 3.42 19.30
N ASP A 18 -29.43 2.37 19.90
CA ASP A 18 -28.00 2.07 19.83
C ASP A 18 -27.74 0.92 18.84
N ALA A 19 -26.60 0.99 18.13
CA ALA A 19 -26.17 -0.08 17.25
C ALA A 19 -25.47 -1.17 18.09
N VAL A 20 -26.09 -2.36 18.18
CA VAL A 20 -25.50 -3.49 18.90
C VAL A 20 -24.66 -4.32 17.94
N THR A 21 -23.34 -4.37 18.18
CA THR A 21 -22.41 -5.30 17.53
C THR A 21 -21.80 -6.22 18.58
N GLY A 22 -22.39 -7.41 18.77
CA GLY A 22 -21.99 -8.34 19.83
C GLY A 22 -22.41 -7.86 21.23
N SER A 23 -21.48 -7.77 22.18
CA SER A 23 -21.75 -7.44 23.60
C SER A 23 -21.45 -5.98 24.00
N ARG A 24 -21.12 -5.10 23.05
CA ARG A 24 -20.82 -3.69 23.32
C ARG A 24 -21.83 -2.78 22.61
N VAL A 25 -22.39 -1.87 23.38
CA VAL A 25 -23.33 -0.83 22.92
C VAL A 25 -22.49 0.38 22.49
N TYR A 26 -22.54 0.73 21.21
CA TYR A 26 -21.96 1.97 20.71
C TYR A 26 -23.08 2.99 20.47
N PRO A 27 -22.88 4.27 20.81
CA PRO A 27 -23.84 5.30 20.46
C PRO A 27 -24.10 5.24 18.96
N ALA A 28 -25.36 5.29 18.50
CA ALA A 28 -25.67 5.24 17.07
C ALA A 28 -25.04 6.35 16.21
N ASN A 29 -24.46 7.36 16.87
CA ASN A 29 -23.74 8.45 16.22
C ASN A 29 -22.27 8.13 15.93
N GLU A 30 -21.77 6.96 16.38
CA GLU A 30 -20.38 6.55 16.17
C GLU A 30 -20.25 5.52 15.04
N GLY A 31 -19.36 5.80 14.10
CA GLY A 31 -19.12 4.96 12.92
C GLY A 31 -17.64 4.80 12.60
N PRO A 32 -17.31 3.99 11.58
CA PRO A 32 -15.98 4.05 11.00
C PRO A 32 -15.73 5.41 10.33
N PRO A 33 -14.47 5.83 10.19
CA PRO A 33 -14.14 7.06 9.49
C PRO A 33 -14.33 6.89 7.97
N SER A 34 -14.45 8.00 7.24
CA SER A 34 -14.34 8.00 5.78
C SER A 34 -12.88 7.80 5.33
N ALA A 35 -12.64 7.63 4.03
CA ALA A 35 -11.30 7.63 3.48
C ALA A 35 -10.52 8.93 3.82
N PRO A 36 -9.18 8.83 3.98
CA PRO A 36 -8.30 10.00 3.99
C PRO A 36 -8.44 10.84 2.72
N LEU A 37 -8.14 12.13 2.82
CA LEU A 37 -8.22 13.07 1.71
C LEU A 37 -6.83 13.47 1.20
N ASN A 38 -6.78 14.05 0.00
CA ASN A 38 -5.57 14.68 -0.55
C ASN A 38 -4.32 13.78 -0.47
N LEU A 39 -4.45 12.52 -0.88
CA LEU A 39 -3.31 11.60 -0.92
C LEU A 39 -2.33 12.06 -2.00
N ILE A 40 -1.12 12.40 -1.57
CA ILE A 40 -0.01 12.84 -2.41
C ILE A 40 1.13 11.84 -2.25
N SER A 41 1.77 11.51 -3.38
CA SER A 41 2.94 10.62 -3.42
C SER A 41 4.14 11.33 -4.03
N ASN A 42 5.29 11.25 -3.36
CA ASN A 42 6.59 11.65 -3.90
C ASN A 42 7.47 10.41 -4.05
N VAL A 43 7.98 10.18 -5.26
CA VAL A 43 8.60 8.93 -5.67
C VAL A 43 10.06 9.15 -6.00
N ASN A 44 10.90 8.24 -5.50
CA ASN A 44 12.32 8.15 -5.81
C ASN A 44 12.64 6.78 -6.45
N GLU A 45 13.92 6.47 -6.63
CA GLU A 45 14.41 5.20 -7.20
C GLU A 45 13.93 3.97 -6.43
N THR A 46 14.06 3.98 -5.10
CA THR A 46 13.71 2.84 -4.23
C THR A 46 12.85 3.25 -3.03
N SER A 47 12.31 4.47 -3.05
CA SER A 47 11.50 4.98 -1.95
C SER A 47 10.28 5.77 -2.43
N VAL A 48 9.24 5.77 -1.61
CA VAL A 48 8.01 6.52 -1.82
C VAL A 48 7.64 7.19 -0.50
N ASN A 49 7.46 8.51 -0.53
CA ASN A 49 6.93 9.27 0.58
C ASN A 49 5.45 9.55 0.30
N LEU A 50 4.59 9.16 1.23
CA LEU A 50 3.14 9.41 1.15
C LEU A 50 2.74 10.44 2.20
N GLU A 51 1.89 11.36 1.80
CA GLU A 51 1.28 12.37 2.65
C GLU A 51 -0.21 12.47 2.34
N TRP A 52 -1.03 12.61 3.37
CA TRP A 52 -2.48 12.75 3.22
C TRP A 52 -3.03 13.74 4.25
N SER A 53 -4.33 14.01 4.12
CA SER A 53 -5.13 14.80 5.06
C SER A 53 -6.12 13.91 5.81
N SER A 54 -6.57 14.39 6.97
CA SER A 54 -7.58 13.73 7.78
C SER A 54 -8.87 13.46 6.99
N PRO A 55 -9.60 12.36 7.28
CA PRO A 55 -10.91 12.09 6.70
C PRO A 55 -11.89 13.24 6.94
N GLN A 56 -12.83 13.44 6.00
CA GLN A 56 -13.91 14.41 6.17
C GLN A 56 -14.83 14.04 7.34
N ASN A 57 -15.13 12.75 7.51
CA ASN A 57 -15.93 12.23 8.60
C ASN A 57 -15.09 11.27 9.44
N THR A 58 -14.95 11.55 10.73
CA THR A 58 -14.20 10.71 11.67
C THR A 58 -15.03 9.60 12.30
N GLY A 59 -16.33 9.56 11.99
CA GLY A 59 -17.29 8.67 12.61
C GLY A 59 -17.56 9.02 14.08
N GLY A 60 -17.46 10.30 14.44
CA GLY A 60 -17.77 10.80 15.79
C GLY A 60 -16.67 10.56 16.83
N ARG A 61 -15.50 10.03 16.44
CA ARG A 61 -14.40 9.76 17.37
C ARG A 61 -13.09 10.45 17.01
N GLN A 62 -12.19 10.51 17.99
CA GLN A 62 -10.87 11.14 17.90
C GLN A 62 -9.72 10.12 17.96
N ASP A 63 -10.02 8.83 18.13
CA ASP A 63 -9.04 7.75 18.24
C ASP A 63 -8.51 7.26 16.87
N ILE A 64 -8.63 8.08 15.83
CA ILE A 64 -8.24 7.74 14.45
C ILE A 64 -6.75 7.38 14.38
N SER A 65 -6.45 6.39 13.55
CA SER A 65 -5.10 6.06 13.13
C SER A 65 -5.12 5.57 11.68
N TYR A 66 -3.94 5.46 11.07
CA TYR A 66 -3.81 5.06 9.69
C TYR A 66 -2.98 3.78 9.55
N ASN A 67 -3.36 2.95 8.60
CA ASN A 67 -2.63 1.74 8.21
C ASN A 67 -2.29 1.82 6.72
N VAL A 68 -1.10 1.36 6.35
CA VAL A 68 -0.60 1.41 4.97
C VAL A 68 -0.49 -0.01 4.42
N VAL A 69 -1.24 -0.29 3.36
CA VAL A 69 -1.17 -1.55 2.62
C VAL A 69 -0.35 -1.32 1.35
N CYS A 70 0.68 -2.14 1.15
CA CYS A 70 1.54 -2.08 -0.03
C CYS A 70 1.31 -3.30 -0.91
N LYS A 71 1.09 -3.04 -2.20
CA LYS A 71 0.90 -4.05 -3.22
C LYS A 71 1.88 -3.80 -4.36
N LYS A 72 2.63 -4.83 -4.76
CA LYS A 72 3.44 -4.83 -5.98
C LYS A 72 2.61 -5.42 -7.10
N CYS A 73 2.36 -4.64 -8.15
CA CYS A 73 1.58 -5.07 -9.30
C CYS A 73 2.49 -5.32 -10.49
N GLY A 74 2.20 -6.37 -11.27
CA GLY A 74 2.95 -6.64 -12.50
C GLY A 74 2.76 -5.52 -13.52
N ALA A 75 3.74 -5.32 -14.42
CA ALA A 75 3.61 -4.40 -15.53
C ALA A 75 2.34 -4.73 -16.35
N GLY A 76 1.36 -3.82 -16.32
CA GLY A 76 0.16 -3.89 -17.15
C GLY A 76 -1.06 -4.64 -16.59
N ASP A 77 -1.02 -5.22 -15.38
CA ASP A 77 -2.18 -5.95 -14.83
C ASP A 77 -2.43 -5.67 -13.34
N PRO A 78 -3.41 -4.79 -13.01
CA PRO A 78 -3.85 -4.52 -11.64
C PRO A 78 -4.46 -5.73 -10.93
N SER A 79 -4.85 -6.79 -11.66
CA SER A 79 -5.43 -8.00 -11.06
C SER A 79 -4.37 -8.95 -10.47
N LYS A 80 -3.08 -8.74 -10.81
CA LYS A 80 -1.95 -9.55 -10.34
C LYS A 80 -1.09 -8.82 -9.30
N CYS A 81 -1.73 -8.06 -8.43
CA CYS A 81 -1.05 -7.41 -7.32
C CYS A 81 -0.78 -8.39 -6.17
N ARG A 82 0.47 -8.45 -5.71
CA ARG A 82 0.89 -9.24 -4.54
C ARG A 82 1.24 -8.30 -3.39
N PRO A 83 1.01 -8.68 -2.13
CA PRO A 83 1.47 -7.88 -0.99
C PRO A 83 2.99 -7.70 -1.07
N CYS A 84 3.46 -6.52 -0.68
CA CYS A 84 4.89 -6.26 -0.58
C CYS A 84 5.54 -7.22 0.44
N GLY A 85 6.75 -7.70 0.14
CA GLY A 85 7.48 -8.60 1.02
C GLY A 85 8.05 -7.89 2.24
N SER A 86 8.61 -8.66 3.19
CA SER A 86 9.19 -8.16 4.45
C SER A 86 10.46 -7.32 4.29
N GLY A 87 10.98 -7.15 3.07
CA GLY A 87 12.14 -6.30 2.78
C GLY A 87 11.82 -4.82 2.65
N VAL A 88 10.54 -4.43 2.73
CA VAL A 88 10.11 -3.03 2.63
C VAL A 88 10.03 -2.42 4.03
N HIS A 89 10.65 -1.25 4.21
CA HIS A 89 10.71 -0.56 5.49
C HIS A 89 9.79 0.66 5.52
N TYR A 90 9.05 0.82 6.62
CA TYR A 90 8.08 1.91 6.84
C TYR A 90 8.50 2.76 8.03
N THR A 91 8.67 4.05 7.81
CA THR A 91 9.05 5.02 8.84
C THR A 91 7.96 6.08 8.97
N PRO A 92 7.41 6.34 10.18
CA PRO A 92 7.83 5.76 11.47
C PRO A 92 7.34 4.34 11.73
N GLN A 93 6.24 3.92 11.10
CA GLN A 93 5.68 2.56 11.19
C GLN A 93 4.67 2.34 10.05
N GLN A 94 4.26 1.09 9.83
CA GLN A 94 3.28 0.74 8.79
C GLN A 94 1.82 0.82 9.25
N ASN A 95 1.56 0.49 10.52
CA ASN A 95 0.21 0.39 11.09
C ASN A 95 0.08 1.28 12.33
N GLY A 96 -1.13 1.75 12.61
CA GLY A 96 -1.42 2.56 13.80
C GLY A 96 -0.80 3.95 13.75
N LEU A 97 -0.51 4.50 12.57
CA LEU A 97 0.06 5.85 12.45
C LEU A 97 -0.91 6.89 13.01
N LYS A 98 -0.40 7.81 13.82
CA LYS A 98 -1.12 9.00 14.29
C LYS A 98 -0.81 10.24 13.44
N THR A 99 0.28 10.19 12.68
CA THR A 99 0.67 11.19 11.69
C THR A 99 0.05 10.88 10.33
N THR A 100 -0.03 11.89 9.47
CA THR A 100 -0.55 11.77 8.10
C THR A 100 0.56 11.67 7.05
N LYS A 101 1.70 11.11 7.46
CA LYS A 101 2.92 10.97 6.63
C LYS A 101 3.60 9.65 6.95
N VAL A 102 4.14 9.01 5.91
CA VAL A 102 4.95 7.79 6.01
C VAL A 102 5.98 7.78 4.88
N SER A 103 7.19 7.33 5.21
CA SER A 103 8.25 7.05 4.23
C SER A 103 8.37 5.54 4.06
N ILE A 104 8.28 5.07 2.81
CA ILE A 104 8.47 3.68 2.42
C ILE A 104 9.79 3.58 1.68
N THR A 105 10.66 2.67 2.11
CA THR A 105 12.03 2.50 1.60
C THR A 105 12.30 1.03 1.25
N ASP A 106 13.39 0.78 0.53
CA ASP A 106 13.82 -0.55 0.06
C ASP A 106 12.82 -1.20 -0.92
N LEU A 107 12.16 -0.36 -1.72
CA LEU A 107 11.37 -0.78 -2.88
C LEU A 107 12.30 -1.14 -4.04
N LEU A 108 11.81 -1.96 -4.97
CA LEU A 108 12.52 -2.24 -6.20
C LEU A 108 12.41 -1.05 -7.15
N ALA A 109 13.51 -0.71 -7.83
CA ALA A 109 13.50 0.30 -8.88
C ALA A 109 12.65 -0.14 -10.08
N HIS A 110 12.17 0.85 -10.83
CA HIS A 110 11.36 0.67 -12.03
C HIS A 110 10.21 -0.35 -11.89
N THR A 111 9.47 -0.25 -10.78
CA THR A 111 8.45 -1.21 -10.40
C THR A 111 7.14 -0.51 -10.03
N ASN A 112 6.02 -1.09 -10.48
CA ASN A 112 4.69 -0.58 -10.15
C ASN A 112 4.23 -1.04 -8.76
N TYR A 113 3.95 -0.07 -7.90
CA TYR A 113 3.40 -0.27 -6.57
C TYR A 113 2.05 0.46 -6.43
N THR A 114 1.13 -0.17 -5.72
CA THR A 114 -0.12 0.44 -5.28
C THR A 114 -0.12 0.49 -3.75
N PHE A 115 -0.34 1.69 -3.21
CA PHE A 115 -0.44 1.92 -1.78
C PHE A 115 -1.88 2.28 -1.42
N GLU A 116 -2.43 1.63 -0.40
CA GLU A 116 -3.75 1.96 0.15
C GLU A 116 -3.59 2.45 1.58
N ILE A 117 -4.15 3.61 1.87
CA ILE A 117 -4.10 4.26 3.18
C ILE A 117 -5.48 4.11 3.79
N TRP A 118 -5.55 3.33 4.86
CA TRP A 118 -6.78 3.03 5.57
C TRP A 118 -6.89 3.93 6.79
N ALA A 119 -7.98 4.70 6.90
CA ALA A 119 -8.35 5.37 8.14
C ALA A 119 -9.11 4.37 9.03
N VAL A 120 -8.65 4.19 10.27
CA VAL A 120 -9.27 3.26 11.21
C VAL A 120 -9.46 3.89 12.58
N ASN A 121 -10.51 3.46 13.28
CA ASN A 121 -10.81 3.84 14.65
C ASN A 121 -11.32 2.60 15.43
N GLY A 122 -11.70 2.76 16.71
CA GLY A 122 -12.10 1.66 17.58
C GLY A 122 -13.27 0.77 17.11
N VAL A 123 -14.08 1.23 16.14
CA VAL A 123 -15.21 0.46 15.58
C VAL A 123 -15.00 -0.03 14.15
N SER A 124 -13.95 0.43 13.46
CA SER A 124 -13.64 -0.05 12.10
C SER A 124 -13.53 -1.58 12.03
N LYS A 125 -13.09 -2.23 13.11
CA LYS A 125 -13.01 -3.71 13.20
C LYS A 125 -14.36 -4.43 13.22
N TYR A 126 -15.44 -3.75 13.59
CA TYR A 126 -16.79 -4.35 13.63
C TYR A 126 -17.58 -4.06 12.35
N ASN A 127 -17.18 -3.04 11.60
CA ASN A 127 -17.76 -2.71 10.30
C ASN A 127 -16.64 -2.29 9.31
N PRO A 128 -15.84 -3.25 8.82
CA PRO A 128 -14.83 -2.96 7.81
C PRO A 128 -15.51 -2.60 6.49
N ASN A 129 -15.21 -1.42 5.94
CA ASN A 129 -15.73 -0.97 4.66
C ASN A 129 -14.55 -0.45 3.80
N PRO A 130 -14.40 -0.89 2.52
CA PRO A 130 -13.41 -0.33 1.60
C PRO A 130 -13.46 1.20 1.45
N ASP A 131 -14.61 1.84 1.70
CA ASP A 131 -14.77 3.32 1.70
C ASP A 131 -13.94 4.04 2.79
N GLN A 132 -13.28 3.29 3.68
CA GLN A 132 -12.35 3.78 4.70
C GLN A 132 -10.94 4.05 4.13
N SER A 133 -10.70 3.74 2.86
CA SER A 133 -9.37 3.78 2.25
C SER A 133 -9.31 4.57 0.97
N VAL A 134 -8.13 5.12 0.70
CA VAL A 134 -7.78 5.75 -0.58
C VAL A 134 -6.50 5.11 -1.11
N SER A 135 -6.43 4.90 -2.44
CA SER A 135 -5.30 4.24 -3.09
C SER A 135 -4.56 5.17 -4.05
N VAL A 136 -3.24 5.00 -4.16
CA VAL A 136 -2.42 5.60 -5.21
C VAL A 136 -1.54 4.54 -5.86
N THR A 137 -1.41 4.60 -7.18
CA THR A 137 -0.51 3.74 -7.94
C THR A 137 0.66 4.59 -8.42
N VAL A 138 1.88 4.12 -8.16
CA VAL A 138 3.13 4.80 -8.50
C VAL A 138 4.10 3.82 -9.13
N THR A 139 4.97 4.33 -10.00
CA THR A 139 6.09 3.58 -10.57
C THR A 139 7.36 4.19 -10.00
N THR A 140 8.17 3.40 -9.30
CA THR A 140 9.48 3.86 -8.82
C THR A 140 10.39 4.25 -9.98
N ASN A 141 11.30 5.20 -9.73
CA ASN A 141 12.23 5.66 -10.77
C ASN A 141 13.22 4.55 -11.14
N GLN A 142 13.86 4.74 -12.29
CA GLN A 142 14.95 3.85 -12.71
C GLN A 142 16.18 4.10 -11.84
N ALA A 143 16.94 3.05 -11.57
CA ALA A 143 18.22 3.12 -10.87
C ALA A 143 19.31 2.45 -11.71
N ALA A 144 20.58 2.57 -11.32
CA ALA A 144 21.67 1.89 -12.00
C ALA A 144 21.41 0.36 -12.04
N PRO A 145 21.61 -0.32 -13.18
CA PRO A 145 21.49 -1.77 -13.27
C PRO A 145 22.54 -2.45 -12.40
N SER A 146 22.30 -3.71 -12.01
CA SER A 146 23.31 -4.53 -11.37
C SER A 146 24.47 -4.85 -12.32
N SER A 147 25.62 -5.27 -11.78
CA SER A 147 26.72 -5.79 -12.59
C SER A 147 26.31 -7.06 -13.35
N ILE A 148 26.84 -7.22 -14.56
CA ILE A 148 26.68 -8.45 -15.33
C ILE A 148 27.56 -9.54 -14.71
N ALA A 149 26.95 -10.65 -14.28
CA ALA A 149 27.65 -11.71 -13.55
C ALA A 149 28.55 -12.56 -14.45
N LEU A 150 28.24 -12.68 -15.74
CA LEU A 150 28.96 -13.57 -16.64
C LEU A 150 29.07 -12.99 -18.06
N VAL A 151 30.32 -12.90 -18.53
CA VAL A 151 30.66 -12.59 -19.92
C VAL A 151 31.36 -13.80 -20.52
N GLN A 152 30.90 -14.24 -21.68
CA GLN A 152 31.44 -15.40 -22.39
C GLN A 152 32.05 -14.96 -23.72
N ALA A 153 33.24 -15.47 -24.03
CA ALA A 153 33.75 -15.43 -25.40
C ALA A 153 33.06 -16.52 -26.23
N LYS A 154 32.31 -16.12 -27.25
CA LYS A 154 31.62 -17.04 -28.17
C LYS A 154 32.52 -17.49 -29.31
N GLU A 155 33.34 -16.58 -29.81
CA GLU A 155 34.28 -16.86 -30.89
C GLU A 155 35.58 -16.10 -30.67
N VAL A 156 36.71 -16.75 -30.94
CA VAL A 156 38.04 -16.18 -30.79
C VAL A 156 38.81 -16.44 -32.08
N THR A 157 39.21 -15.37 -32.76
CA THR A 157 40.11 -15.43 -33.92
C THR A 157 41.46 -14.79 -33.56
N ARG A 158 42.40 -14.82 -34.50
CA ARG A 158 43.70 -14.15 -34.32
C ARG A 158 43.62 -12.61 -34.24
N TYR A 159 42.49 -12.01 -34.64
CA TYR A 159 42.31 -10.56 -34.71
C TYR A 159 41.06 -10.04 -34.00
N SER A 160 40.19 -10.93 -33.50
CA SER A 160 38.91 -10.55 -32.91
C SER A 160 38.47 -11.53 -31.83
N VAL A 161 37.65 -11.02 -30.91
CA VAL A 161 36.93 -11.81 -29.93
C VAL A 161 35.47 -11.37 -29.96
N ALA A 162 34.56 -12.31 -30.19
CA ALA A 162 33.13 -12.08 -30.06
C ALA A 162 32.70 -12.40 -28.62
N LEU A 163 32.12 -11.41 -27.94
CA LEU A 163 31.63 -11.55 -26.57
C LEU A 163 30.11 -11.63 -26.56
N ALA A 164 29.57 -12.40 -25.62
CA ALA A 164 28.15 -12.42 -25.29
C ALA A 164 27.99 -12.45 -23.78
N TRP A 165 26.96 -11.78 -23.28
CA TRP A 165 26.64 -11.74 -21.87
C TRP A 165 25.13 -11.75 -21.65
N LEU A 166 24.72 -12.10 -20.43
CA LEU A 166 23.32 -12.07 -20.02
C LEU A 166 22.95 -10.67 -19.53
N GLU A 167 21.64 -10.38 -19.59
CA GLU A 167 21.08 -9.20 -18.94
C GLU A 167 21.42 -9.21 -17.44
N PRO A 168 21.67 -8.04 -16.81
CA PRO A 168 21.79 -7.96 -15.38
C PRO A 168 20.60 -8.58 -14.65
N ASP A 169 20.86 -9.28 -13.53
CA ASP A 169 19.80 -9.85 -12.68
C ASP A 169 18.76 -8.80 -12.26
N ARG A 170 19.21 -7.55 -12.09
CA ARG A 170 18.36 -6.39 -11.81
C ARG A 170 18.66 -5.27 -12.80
N PRO A 171 17.89 -5.18 -13.90
CA PRO A 171 18.02 -4.10 -14.86
C PRO A 171 17.71 -2.73 -14.25
N ASN A 172 16.87 -2.69 -13.20
CA ASN A 172 16.43 -1.47 -12.50
C ASN A 172 15.87 -0.39 -13.43
N GLY A 173 15.43 -0.77 -14.62
CA GLY A 173 15.06 0.16 -15.68
C GLY A 173 15.02 -0.51 -17.05
N VAL A 174 14.82 0.31 -18.08
CA VAL A 174 14.96 -0.06 -19.49
C VAL A 174 16.43 0.09 -19.86
N ILE A 175 17.05 -0.97 -20.37
CA ILE A 175 18.42 -0.94 -20.86
C ILE A 175 18.42 -0.26 -22.24
N LEU A 176 19.24 0.79 -22.40
CA LEU A 176 19.39 1.53 -23.65
C LEU A 176 20.57 0.93 -24.46
N GLU A 177 20.42 0.87 -25.79
CA GLU A 177 21.45 0.43 -26.75
C GLU A 177 22.46 1.53 -27.09
#